data_AF-A0A7Y9K0E8-F1
#
_entry.id   AF-A0A7Y9K0E8-F1
#
_cell.length_a   1.000
_cell.length_b   1.000
_cell.length_c   1.000
_cell.angle_alpha   90.00
_cell.angle_beta   90.00
_cell.angle_gamma   90.00
#
_symmetry.space_group_name_H-M   'P 1'
#
loop_
_entity.id
_entity.type
_entity.pdbx_description
1 polymer ?
#
loop_
_entity_poly.entity_id
_entity_poly.type
_entity_poly.pdbx_seq_one_letter_code
_entity_poly.pdbx_strand_id
1 'polypeptide(L)'
;MDIDAPHQVTLTGRELMLLGAGLKAYLTSFDAHRAVDGGATHPEAQWREVQRTIGELIWRLEEAGVEPGTKLQHSAEAVDPAARET
;
A
#
# COMPACT_ATOMS: atom_id res chain seq x y z
N MET A 1 11.44 2.97 -19.56
CA MET A 1 10.58 2.01 -18.86
C MET A 1 9.30 2.76 -18.58
N ASP A 2 8.17 2.26 -19.06
CA ASP A 2 6.87 2.81 -18.69
C ASP A 2 6.61 2.43 -17.23
N ILE A 3 6.53 3.43 -16.35
CA ILE A 3 6.38 3.22 -14.90
C ILE A 3 4.96 2.79 -14.53
N ASP A 4 4.00 2.99 -15.42
CA ASP A 4 2.58 2.67 -15.23
C ASP A 4 2.19 1.35 -15.91
N ALA A 5 3.13 0.70 -16.59
CA ALA A 5 2.88 -0.59 -17.22
C ALA A 5 2.58 -1.67 -16.17
N PRO A 6 1.53 -2.49 -16.36
CA PRO A 6 1.21 -3.58 -15.43
C PRO A 6 2.32 -4.63 -15.44
N HIS A 7 2.72 -5.09 -14.25
CA HIS A 7 3.69 -6.16 -14.06
C HIS A 7 3.04 -7.39 -13.44
N GLN A 8 3.39 -8.58 -13.94
CA GLN A 8 2.94 -9.84 -13.37
C GLN A 8 4.01 -10.40 -12.41
N VAL A 9 3.62 -10.67 -11.17
CA VAL A 9 4.49 -11.26 -10.14
C VAL A 9 3.76 -12.46 -9.53
N THR A 10 4.48 -13.57 -9.34
CA THR A 10 3.96 -14.76 -8.66
C THR A 10 4.48 -14.75 -7.23
N LEU A 11 3.56 -14.76 -6.26
CA LEU A 11 3.86 -14.80 -4.83
C LEU A 11 3.13 -15.96 -4.16
N THR A 12 3.78 -16.64 -3.23
CA THR A 12 3.13 -17.53 -2.28
C THR A 12 2.29 -16.73 -1.28
N GLY A 13 1.31 -17.36 -0.63
CA GLY A 13 0.51 -16.69 0.41
C GLY A 13 1.36 -16.10 1.54
N ARG A 14 2.47 -16.77 1.91
CA ARG A 14 3.43 -16.25 2.88
C ARG A 14 4.10 -14.97 2.40
N GLU A 15 4.55 -14.93 1.15
CA GLU A 15 5.20 -13.75 0.57
C GLU A 15 4.22 -12.59 0.44
N LEU A 16 2.97 -12.85 0.08
CA LEU A 16 1.91 -11.85 0.04
C LEU A 16 1.66 -11.25 1.43
N MET A 17 1.55 -12.09 2.47
CA MET A 17 1.42 -11.62 3.86
C MET A 17 2.63 -10.80 4.30
N LEU A 18 3.85 -11.27 4.00
CA LEU A 18 5.08 -10.57 4.36
C LEU A 18 5.21 -9.22 3.62
N LEU A 19 4.84 -9.18 2.34
CA LEU A 19 4.83 -7.95 1.55
C LEU A 19 3.84 -6.95 2.14
N GLY A 20 2.61 -7.39 2.44
CA GLY A 20 1.61 -6.54 3.10
C GLY A 20 2.10 -5.99 4.44
N ALA A 21 2.72 -6.83 5.28
CA ALA A 21 3.30 -6.40 6.56
C ALA A 21 4.46 -5.41 6.38
N GLY A 22 5.34 -5.65 5.40
CA GLY A 22 6.46 -4.77 5.07
C GLY A 22 6.00 -3.39 4.58
N LEU A 23 4.96 -3.34 3.75
CA LEU A 23 4.37 -2.09 3.28
C LEU A 23 3.77 -1.27 4.43
N LYS A 24 3.06 -1.91 5.36
CA LYS A 24 2.53 -1.27 6.58
C LYS A 24 3.67 -0.74 7.46
N ALA A 25 4.72 -1.53 7.66
CA ALA A 25 5.90 -1.11 8.42
C ALA A 25 6.65 0.06 7.76
N TYR A 26 6.68 0.09 6.42
CA TYR A 26 7.26 1.19 5.67
C TYR A 26 6.49 2.50 5.89
N LEU A 27 5.15 2.48 5.81
CA LEU A 27 4.33 3.65 6.10
C LEU A 27 4.59 4.20 7.51
N THR A 28 4.60 3.32 8.51
CA THR A 28 4.90 3.70 9.90
C THR A 28 6.28 4.33 10.05
N SER A 29 7.30 3.73 9.43
CA SER A 29 8.68 4.24 9.50
C SER A 29 8.84 5.58 8.79
N PHE A 30 8.16 5.76 7.67
CA PHE A 30 8.18 6.99 6.90
C PHE A 30 7.50 8.15 7.66
N ASP A 31 6.37 7.88 8.30
CA ASP A 31 5.67 8.84 9.14
C ASP A 31 6.53 9.27 10.34
N ALA A 32 7.17 8.30 11.00
CA ALA A 32 8.10 8.57 12.09
C ALA A 32 9.31 9.43 11.63
N HIS A 33 9.83 9.19 10.42
CA HIS A 33 10.92 10.00 9.86
C HIS A 33 10.46 11.44 9.61
N ARG A 34 9.29 11.63 9.00
CA ARG A 34 8.70 12.95 8.77
C ARG A 34 8.44 13.73 10.05
N ALA A 35 8.06 13.04 11.12
CA ALA A 35 7.86 13.67 12.41
C ALA A 35 9.17 14.25 12.99
N VAL A 36 10.34 13.69 12.63
CA VAL A 36 11.66 14.15 13.09
C VAL A 36 12.11 15.41 12.35
N ASP A 37 11.88 15.49 11.03
CA ASP A 37 12.38 16.59 10.19
C ASP A 37 11.30 17.61 9.79
N GLY A 38 10.07 17.44 10.27
CA GLY A 38 8.93 18.31 9.94
C GLY A 38 8.48 18.19 8.48
N GLY A 39 8.81 17.10 7.79
CA GLY A 39 8.53 16.91 6.38
C GLY A 39 9.49 17.67 5.46
N ALA A 40 10.66 18.07 5.95
CA ALA A 40 11.66 18.79 5.16
C ALA A 40 12.22 17.95 4.00
N THR A 41 12.46 16.65 4.23
CA THR A 41 12.94 15.71 3.20
C THR A 41 11.80 15.11 2.37
N HIS A 42 10.59 15.08 2.94
CA HIS A 42 9.41 14.49 2.32
C HIS A 42 8.22 15.43 2.49
N PRO A 43 7.97 16.35 1.54
CA PRO A 43 6.84 17.27 1.58
C PRO A 43 5.49 16.54 1.70
N GLU A 44 4.50 17.19 2.33
CA GLU A 44 3.14 16.67 2.53
C GLU A 44 2.51 16.04 1.29
N ALA A 45 2.62 16.70 0.13
CA ALA A 45 2.05 16.18 -1.11
C ALA A 45 2.69 14.84 -1.53
N GLN A 46 4.01 14.69 -1.37
CA GLN A 46 4.72 13.45 -1.69
C GLN A 46 4.34 12.33 -0.72
N TRP A 47 4.15 12.66 0.56
CA TRP A 47 3.72 11.68 1.54
C TRP A 47 2.32 11.15 1.27
N ARG A 48 1.36 12.04 0.99
CA ARG A 48 0.01 11.62 0.61
C ARG A 48 0.02 10.71 -0.62
N GLU A 49 0.89 10.99 -1.58
CA GLU A 49 1.05 10.16 -2.77
C GLU A 49 1.62 8.77 -2.44
N VAL A 50 2.60 8.70 -1.55
CA VAL A 50 3.16 7.43 -1.06
C VAL A 50 2.09 6.63 -0.28
N GLN A 51 1.38 7.28 0.64
CA GLN A 51 0.29 6.64 1.41
C GLN A 51 -0.77 6.06 0.48
N ARG A 52 -1.18 6.83 -0.53
CA ARG A 52 -2.17 6.41 -1.51
C ARG A 52 -1.68 5.23 -2.35
N THR A 53 -0.48 5.34 -2.93
CA THR A 53 0.10 4.29 -3.78
C THR A 53 0.27 2.99 -3.01
N ILE A 54 0.77 3.06 -1.78
CA ILE A 54 0.94 1.89 -0.93
C ILE A 54 -0.42 1.34 -0.46
N GLY A 55 -1.37 2.21 -0.11
CA GLY A 55 -2.70 1.79 0.28
C GLY A 55 -3.46 1.06 -0.83
N GLU A 56 -3.33 1.53 -2.07
CA GLU A 56 -3.88 0.86 -3.26
C GLU A 56 -3.22 -0.51 -3.48
N LEU A 57 -1.91 -0.63 -3.21
CA LEU A 57 -1.21 -1.91 -3.28
C LEU A 57 -1.64 -2.87 -2.16
N ILE A 58 -1.79 -2.37 -0.93
CA ILE A 58 -2.29 -3.15 0.22
C ILE A 58 -3.69 -3.69 -0.08
N TRP A 59 -4.59 -2.86 -0.64
CA TRP A 59 -5.93 -3.30 -1.05
C TRP A 59 -5.87 -4.53 -1.98
N ARG A 60 -5.09 -4.43 -3.06
CA ARG A 60 -4.96 -5.52 -4.06
C ARG A 60 -4.33 -6.78 -3.46
N LEU A 61 -3.35 -6.62 -2.57
CA LEU A 61 -2.75 -7.77 -1.87
C LEU A 61 -3.75 -8.44 -0.93
N GLU A 62 -4.54 -7.67 -0.19
CA GLU A 62 -5.58 -8.19 0.69
C GLU A 62 -6.66 -8.94 -0.11
N GLU A 63 -7.09 -8.43 -1.26
CA GLU A 63 -8.01 -9.17 -2.15
C GLU A 63 -7.39 -10.45 -2.71
N ALA A 64 -6.14 -10.40 -3.16
CA ALA A 64 -5.44 -11.55 -3.73
C ALA A 64 -5.12 -12.65 -2.71
N GLY A 65 -4.99 -12.29 -1.42
CA GLY A 65 -4.67 -13.21 -0.33
C GLY A 65 -5.87 -13.97 0.24
N VAL A 66 -7.09 -13.66 -0.19
CA VAL A 66 -8.33 -14.19 0.39
C VAL A 66 -8.90 -15.32 -0.47
N GLU A 67 -9.30 -16.42 0.19
CA GLU A 67 -9.98 -17.51 -0.49
C GLU A 67 -11.38 -17.09 -0.99
N PRO A 68 -11.81 -17.59 -2.17
CA PRO A 68 -13.15 -17.29 -2.69
C PRO A 68 -14.26 -17.57 -1.67
N GLY A 69 -15.17 -16.62 -1.51
CA GLY A 69 -16.31 -16.72 -0.57
C GLY A 69 -16.02 -16.26 0.86
N THR A 70 -14.78 -15.88 1.17
CA THR A 70 -14.44 -15.26 2.46
C THR A 70 -14.80 -13.77 2.43
N LYS A 71 -15.42 -13.29 3.52
CA LYS A 71 -15.68 -11.86 3.71
C LYS A 71 -14.38 -11.15 4.08
N LEU A 72 -13.84 -10.36 3.17
CA LEU A 72 -12.65 -9.54 3.41
C LEU A 72 -13.03 -8.26 4.18
N GLN A 73 -12.25 -7.95 5.21
CA GLN A 73 -12.22 -6.65 5.86
C GLN A 73 -10.83 -6.05 5.63
N HIS A 74 -10.78 -4.93 4.92
CA HIS A 74 -9.55 -4.23 4.61
C HIS A 74 -8.91 -3.60 5.85
N SER A 75 -7.59 -3.46 5.84
CA SER A 75 -6.89 -2.73 6.90
C SER A 75 -7.08 -1.23 6.78
N ALA A 76 -6.74 -0.49 7.85
CA ALA A 76 -6.93 0.96 7.90
C ALA A 76 -6.09 1.72 6.85
N GLU A 77 -4.97 1.13 6.42
CA GLU A 77 -4.06 1.69 5.42
C GLU A 77 -4.48 1.39 3.99
N ALA A 78 -5.41 0.45 3.78
CA ALA A 78 -5.86 0.05 2.44
C ALA A 78 -6.73 1.15 1.81
N VAL A 79 -6.49 1.42 0.53
CA VAL A 79 -7.21 2.44 -0.24
C VAL A 79 -7.79 1.80 -1.49
N ASP A 80 -9.09 1.96 -1.71
CA ASP A 80 -9.79 1.45 -2.90
C ASP A 80 -9.27 2.15 -4.17
N PRO A 81 -8.66 1.43 -5.13
CA PRO A 81 -8.22 2.02 -6.38
C PRO A 81 -9.37 2.58 -7.24
N ALA A 82 -10.59 2.05 -7.09
CA ALA A 82 -11.77 2.48 -7.85
C ALA A 82 -12.39 3.77 -7.31
N ALA A 83 -12.09 4.17 -6.08
CA ALA A 83 -12.54 5.43 -5.50
C ALA A 83 -11.97 6.69 -6.19
N ARG A 84 -11.10 6.52 -7.21
CA ARG A 84 -10.59 7.60 -8.07
C ARG A 84 -11.66 8.24 -8.97
N GLU A 85 -12.81 7.59 -9.16
CA GLU A 85 -13.90 8.10 -10.00
C GLU A 85 -14.95 8.87 -9.17
N THR A 86 -14.61 10.06 -8.67
CA THR A 86 -15.60 11.12 -8.34
C THR A 86 -14.97 12.52 -8.37
#